data_AF-A0A3M1MQM0-F1
#
_entry.id   AF-A0A3M1MQM0-F1
#
_cell.length_a   1.000
_cell.length_b   1.000
_cell.length_c   1.000
_cell.angle_alpha   90.00
_cell.angle_beta   90.00
_cell.angle_gamma   90.00
#
_symmetry.space_group_name_H-M   'P 1'
#
loop_
_entity.id
_entity.type
_entity.pdbx_description
1 polymer ?
#
loop_
_entity_poly.entity_id
_entity_poly.type
_entity_poly.pdbx_seq_one_letter_code
_entity_poly.pdbx_strand_id
1 'polypeptide(L)'
;MRAGHMDEMPVTWFGLVCDDGPVLNVGLGRSAGLMALKPGEPFRFTLGRVELVGEVAECAELFGRALLRLRLVQAAVEGRRLASAQLHDFCCRDGWRRWLAGHQDPIHPS
;
A
#
# COMPACT_ATOMS: atom_id res chain seq x y z
N MET A 1 -13.61 1.49 -22.87
CA MET A 1 -12.60 1.29 -21.82
C MET A 1 -13.30 1.47 -20.48
N ARG A 2 -13.54 0.39 -19.72
CA ARG A 2 -14.22 0.49 -18.41
C ARG A 2 -13.16 0.80 -17.36
N ALA A 3 -13.42 1.87 -16.59
CA ALA A 3 -12.63 2.25 -15.43
C ALA A 3 -12.50 1.05 -14.48
N GLY A 4 -11.28 0.76 -14.05
CA GLY A 4 -10.99 -0.28 -13.06
C GLY A 4 -11.79 0.00 -11.79
N HIS A 5 -12.57 -0.99 -11.37
CA HIS A 5 -13.36 -0.93 -10.14
C HIS A 5 -12.37 -0.79 -8.97
N MET A 6 -12.29 0.40 -8.39
CA MET A 6 -11.65 0.63 -7.09
C MET A 6 -12.67 0.27 -6.02
N ASP A 7 -12.79 -1.01 -5.70
CA ASP A 7 -13.42 -1.40 -4.45
C ASP A 7 -12.51 -0.95 -3.31
N GLU A 8 -13.05 -0.19 -2.37
CA GLU A 8 -12.39 0.09 -1.09
C GLU A 8 -12.24 -1.22 -0.33
N MET A 9 -11.13 -1.93 -0.59
CA MET A 9 -10.87 -3.20 0.03
C MET A 9 -10.32 -3.01 1.45
N PRO A 10 -10.82 -3.77 2.45
CA PRO A 10 -10.32 -3.70 3.80
C PRO A 10 -8.88 -4.23 3.86
N VAL A 11 -7.93 -3.30 3.82
CA VAL A 11 -6.51 -3.57 4.08
C VAL A 11 -6.37 -3.90 5.55
N THR A 12 -5.91 -5.11 5.86
CA THR A 12 -5.79 -5.55 7.27
C THR A 12 -4.39 -5.36 7.83
N TRP A 13 -3.36 -5.44 6.98
CA TRP A 13 -1.99 -5.27 7.42
C TRP A 13 -1.13 -4.67 6.33
N PHE A 14 -0.14 -3.90 6.73
CA PHE A 14 0.87 -3.39 5.81
C PHE A 14 2.24 -3.33 6.50
N GLY A 15 3.28 -3.70 5.76
CA GLY A 15 4.66 -3.67 6.21
C GLY A 15 5.57 -3.13 5.11
N LEU A 16 6.19 -1.99 5.33
CA LEU A 16 7.17 -1.42 4.40
C LEU A 16 8.55 -2.02 4.67
N VAL A 17 9.19 -2.49 3.60
CA VAL A 17 10.48 -3.17 3.59
C VAL A 17 11.35 -2.50 2.54
N CYS A 18 12.66 -2.42 2.76
CA CYS A 18 13.58 -1.96 1.75
C CYS A 18 14.48 -3.11 1.33
N ASP A 19 14.17 -3.70 0.18
CA ASP A 19 14.89 -4.83 -0.41
C ASP A 19 15.07 -4.51 -1.89
N ASP A 20 16.27 -4.03 -2.25
CA ASP A 20 16.62 -3.43 -3.55
C ASP A 20 15.74 -2.24 -4.02
N GLY A 21 14.95 -1.65 -3.11
CA GLY A 21 14.03 -0.55 -3.38
C GLY A 21 12.89 -0.47 -2.37
N PRO A 22 11.99 0.52 -2.48
CA PRO A 22 10.83 0.64 -1.60
C PRO A 22 9.84 -0.49 -1.90
N VAL A 23 9.72 -1.44 -0.97
CA VAL A 23 8.81 -2.58 -1.05
C VAL A 23 7.75 -2.45 0.02
N LEU A 24 6.55 -2.91 -0.28
CA LEU A 24 5.42 -2.91 0.62
C LEU A 24 4.75 -4.27 0.60
N ASN A 25 4.63 -4.90 1.76
CA ASN A 25 3.77 -6.06 1.96
C ASN A 25 2.38 -5.59 2.37
N VAL A 26 1.34 -6.09 1.73
CA VAL A 26 -0.06 -5.77 2.01
C VAL A 26 -0.83 -7.05 2.26
N GLY A 27 -1.44 -7.14 3.44
CA GLY A 27 -2.39 -8.19 3.81
C GLY A 27 -3.81 -7.74 3.55
N LEU A 28 -4.52 -8.42 2.66
CA LEU A 28 -5.87 -8.08 2.25
C LEU A 28 -6.85 -9.17 2.66
N GLY A 29 -8.03 -8.76 3.15
CA GLY A 29 -9.14 -9.69 3.40
C GLY A 29 -9.60 -10.34 2.10
N ARG A 30 -10.04 -11.61 2.16
CA ARG A 30 -10.56 -12.32 0.98
C ARG A 30 -11.74 -11.56 0.36
N SER A 31 -11.49 -10.91 -0.78
CA SER A 31 -12.50 -10.39 -1.69
C SER A 31 -12.33 -11.04 -3.06
N ALA A 32 -13.41 -11.19 -3.81
CA ALA A 32 -13.41 -11.89 -5.10
C ALA A 32 -12.44 -11.29 -6.15
N GLY A 33 -12.02 -10.03 -5.98
CA GLY A 33 -11.07 -9.35 -6.88
C GLY A 33 -9.59 -9.68 -6.64
N LEU A 34 -9.22 -10.25 -5.48
CA LEU A 34 -7.81 -10.48 -5.12
C LEU A 34 -7.16 -11.68 -5.78
N MET A 35 -7.95 -12.71 -6.06
CA MET A 35 -7.47 -13.93 -6.70
C MET A 35 -7.06 -13.71 -8.17
N ALA A 36 -7.28 -12.49 -8.70
CA ALA A 36 -6.96 -12.13 -10.07
C ALA A 36 -5.63 -11.36 -10.23
N LEU A 37 -5.00 -10.89 -9.15
CA LEU A 37 -3.79 -10.09 -9.23
C LEU A 37 -2.58 -10.93 -9.65
N LYS A 38 -1.87 -10.51 -10.69
CA LYS A 38 -0.68 -11.18 -11.21
C LYS A 38 0.59 -10.37 -10.97
N PRO A 39 1.75 -11.04 -10.88
CA PRO A 39 3.04 -10.33 -10.90
C PRO A 39 3.17 -9.41 -12.11
N GLY A 40 3.66 -8.19 -11.89
CA GLY A 40 3.77 -7.12 -12.88
C GLY A 40 2.53 -6.23 -13.01
N GLU A 41 1.40 -6.60 -12.41
CA GLU A 41 0.21 -5.75 -12.45
C GLU A 41 0.34 -4.55 -11.50
N PRO A 42 -0.09 -3.35 -11.93
CA PRO A 42 -0.11 -2.20 -11.05
C PRO A 42 -1.24 -2.35 -10.03
N PHE A 43 -0.93 -2.06 -8.77
CA PHE A 43 -1.87 -2.04 -7.67
C PHE A 43 -1.83 -0.66 -7.00
N ARG A 44 -2.98 -0.01 -6.95
CA ARG A 44 -3.18 1.27 -6.25
C ARG A 44 -4.09 1.04 -5.07
N PHE A 45 -3.71 1.58 -3.92
CA PHE A 45 -4.59 1.61 -2.77
C PHE A 45 -4.36 2.88 -1.95
N THR A 46 -5.34 3.18 -1.12
CA THR A 46 -5.35 4.37 -0.26
C THR A 46 -5.37 3.94 1.19
N LEU A 47 -4.56 4.59 2.01
CA LEU A 47 -4.51 4.47 3.47
C LEU A 47 -4.68 5.86 4.08
N GLY A 48 -5.91 6.19 4.49
CA GLY A 48 -6.24 7.52 4.97
C GLY A 48 -5.96 8.58 3.89
N ARG A 49 -5.04 9.50 4.16
CA ARG A 49 -4.62 10.56 3.22
C ARG A 49 -3.42 10.16 2.34
N VAL A 50 -2.95 8.92 2.44
CA VAL A 50 -1.81 8.41 1.69
C VAL A 50 -2.31 7.53 0.55
N GLU A 51 -1.92 7.84 -0.66
CA GLU A 51 -2.10 6.99 -1.83
C GLU A 51 -0.78 6.30 -2.16
N LEU A 52 -0.83 4.99 -2.36
CA LEU A 52 0.32 4.17 -2.72
C LEU A 52 0.03 3.44 -4.02
N VAL A 53 1.00 3.48 -4.93
CA VAL A 53 0.98 2.76 -6.19
C VAL A 53 2.23 1.91 -6.25
N GLY A 54 2.04 0.61 -6.45
CA GLY A 54 3.13 -0.33 -6.65
C GLY A 54 2.83 -1.34 -7.74
N GLU A 55 3.84 -2.07 -8.14
CA GLU A 55 3.73 -3.24 -9.01
C GLU A 55 3.75 -4.50 -8.16
N VAL A 56 2.83 -5.43 -8.42
CA VAL A 56 2.80 -6.72 -7.73
C VAL A 56 4.07 -7.48 -8.09
N ALA A 57 4.92 -7.73 -7.10
CA ALA A 57 6.10 -8.58 -7.23
C ALA A 57 5.76 -10.03 -6.89
N GLU A 58 4.91 -10.24 -5.88
CA GLU A 58 4.54 -11.56 -5.38
C GLU A 58 3.10 -11.52 -4.83
N CYS A 59 2.40 -12.64 -4.96
CA CYS A 59 1.10 -12.87 -4.35
C CYS A 59 1.11 -14.25 -3.69
N ALA A 60 0.79 -14.30 -2.41
CA ALA A 60 0.68 -15.54 -1.63
C ALA A 60 -0.62 -15.55 -0.83
N GLU A 61 -1.09 -16.74 -0.44
CA GLU A 61 -2.16 -16.87 0.55
C GLU A 61 -1.58 -17.30 1.90
N LEU A 62 -1.92 -16.58 2.97
CA LEU A 62 -1.50 -16.91 4.33
C LEU A 62 -2.63 -16.64 5.32
N PHE A 63 -2.93 -17.63 6.18
CA PHE A 63 -4.01 -17.55 7.19
C PHE A 63 -5.36 -17.06 6.63
N GLY A 64 -5.73 -17.52 5.42
CA GLY A 64 -6.99 -17.13 4.77
C GLY A 64 -7.02 -15.70 4.22
N ARG A 65 -5.85 -15.06 4.05
CA ARG A 65 -5.68 -13.70 3.54
C ARG A 65 -4.75 -13.72 2.32
N ALA A 66 -4.97 -12.78 1.40
CA ALA A 66 -4.01 -12.53 0.33
C ALA A 66 -2.88 -11.65 0.88
N LEU A 67 -1.65 -12.09 0.71
CA LEU A 67 -0.43 -11.35 0.99
C LEU A 67 0.18 -10.92 -0.34
N LEU A 68 0.19 -9.61 -0.58
CA LEU A 68 0.81 -9.02 -1.77
C LEU A 68 2.14 -8.40 -1.37
N ARG A 69 3.19 -8.70 -2.13
CA ARG A 69 4.43 -7.93 -2.11
C ARG A 69 4.40 -6.97 -3.28
N LEU A 70 4.47 -5.67 -3.01
CA LEU A 70 4.43 -4.60 -4.00
C LEU A 70 5.78 -3.90 -4.05
N ARG A 71 6.33 -3.65 -5.24
CA ARG A 71 7.41 -2.68 -5.43
C ARG A 71 6.76 -1.31 -5.62
N LEU A 72 7.02 -0.37 -4.71
CA LEU A 72 6.41 0.95 -4.78
C LEU A 72 7.03 1.76 -5.90
N VAL A 73 6.16 2.26 -6.77
CA VAL A 73 6.52 3.13 -7.89
C VAL A 73 6.23 4.59 -7.54
N GLN A 74 5.15 4.82 -6.77
CA GLN A 74 4.71 6.15 -6.40
C GLN A 74 4.00 6.14 -5.04
N ALA A 75 4.17 7.24 -4.31
CA ALA A 75 3.31 7.60 -3.19
C ALA A 75 2.84 9.05 -3.34
N ALA A 76 1.64 9.34 -2.88
CA ALA A 76 1.16 10.69 -2.66
C ALA A 76 0.59 10.83 -1.24
N VAL A 77 0.87 11.94 -0.59
CA VAL A 77 0.36 12.24 0.76
C VAL A 77 -0.39 13.55 0.69
N GLU A 78 -1.66 13.54 1.09
CA GLU A 78 -2.56 14.70 1.01
C GLU A 78 -2.62 15.27 -0.42
N GLY A 79 -2.61 14.38 -1.42
CA GLY A 79 -2.60 14.74 -2.84
C GLY A 79 -1.23 15.20 -3.38
N ARG A 80 -0.20 15.32 -2.54
CA ARG A 80 1.16 15.68 -2.97
C ARG A 80 2.00 14.45 -3.24
N ARG A 81 2.43 14.27 -4.49
CA ARG A 81 3.34 13.20 -4.90
C ARG A 81 4.72 13.33 -4.23
N LEU A 82 5.24 12.22 -3.71
CA LEU A 82 6.60 12.14 -3.19
C LEU A 82 7.62 11.96 -4.33
N ALA A 83 8.74 12.67 -4.24
CA ALA A 83 9.91 12.41 -5.11
C ALA A 83 10.55 11.06 -4.74
N SER A 84 11.36 10.47 -5.65
CA SER A 84 11.95 9.14 -5.43
C SER A 84 12.75 9.01 -4.14
N ALA A 85 13.55 10.02 -3.77
CA ALA A 85 14.29 10.03 -2.51
C ALA A 85 13.34 10.04 -1.28
N GLN A 86 12.24 10.79 -1.36
CA GLN A 86 11.24 10.88 -0.31
C GLN A 86 10.42 9.58 -0.20
N LEU A 87 10.16 8.90 -1.32
CA LEU A 87 9.54 7.59 -1.34
C LEU A 87 10.43 6.55 -0.65
N HIS A 88 11.73 6.56 -0.93
CA HIS A 88 12.68 5.69 -0.25
C HIS A 88 12.71 5.97 1.26
N ASP A 89 12.82 7.23 1.68
CA ASP A 89 12.79 7.61 3.10
C ASP A 89 11.48 7.24 3.79
N PHE A 90 10.35 7.39 3.09
CA PHE A 90 9.03 6.96 3.55
C PHE A 90 9.03 5.46 3.88
N CYS A 91 9.70 4.63 3.08
CA CYS A 91 9.74 3.18 3.24
C CYS A 91 10.79 2.71 4.25
N CYS A 92 12.02 3.23 4.19
CA CYS A 92 13.18 2.59 4.84
C CYS A 92 13.49 3.10 6.25
N ARG A 93 13.01 4.28 6.64
CA ARG A 93 13.43 4.95 7.89
C ARG A 93 12.32 5.05 8.92
N ASP A 94 11.33 4.15 8.93
CA ASP A 94 10.06 4.35 9.64
C ASP A 94 9.35 5.66 9.21
N GLY A 95 9.66 6.18 8.02
CA GLY A 95 9.13 7.45 7.52
C GLY A 95 7.61 7.43 7.50
N TRP A 96 7.02 6.31 7.06
CA TRP A 96 5.58 6.10 7.07
C TRP A 96 4.97 6.08 8.47
N ARG A 97 5.62 5.45 9.47
CA ARG A 97 5.11 5.42 10.86
C ARG A 97 5.13 6.82 11.45
N ARG A 98 6.22 7.56 11.25
CA ARG A 98 6.33 8.95 11.70
C ARG A 98 5.32 9.84 10.98
N TRP A 99 5.10 9.63 9.69
CA TRP A 99 4.08 10.34 8.92
C TRP A 99 2.67 10.05 9.43
N LEU A 100 2.31 8.78 9.61
CA LEU A 100 1.01 8.40 10.18
C LEU A 100 0.85 8.93 11.60
N ALA A 101 1.87 8.84 12.46
CA ALA A 101 1.81 9.36 13.84
C ALA A 101 1.65 10.88 13.90
N GLY A 102 2.29 11.61 12.98
CA GLY A 102 2.13 13.06 12.85
C GLY A 102 0.82 13.51 12.22
N HIS A 103 0.09 12.60 11.56
CA HIS A 103 -1.18 12.85 10.88
C HIS A 103 -2.31 11.97 11.43
N GLN A 104 -2.16 11.45 12.65
CA GLN A 104 -3.28 10.94 13.41
C GLN A 104 -4.17 12.14 13.72
N ASP A 105 -5.21 12.35 12.90
CA ASP A 105 -6.41 13.01 13.40
C ASP A 105 -6.77 12.34 14.73
N PRO A 106 -7.13 13.11 15.77
CA PRO A 106 -7.56 12.53 17.03
C PRO A 106 -8.66 11.52 16.71
N ILE A 107 -8.41 10.25 17.07
CA ILE A 107 -9.44 9.23 17.08
C ILE A 107 -10.47 9.76 18.07
N HIS A 108 -11.53 10.40 17.58
CA HIS A 108 -12.69 10.72 18.39
C HIS A 108 -13.32 9.37 18.74
N PRO A 109 -13.30 8.95 20.02
CA PRO A 109 -14.08 7.81 20.42
C PRO A 109 -15.56 8.24 20.36
N SER A 110 -16.31 7.65 19.43
CA SER A 110 -17.77 7.58 19.53
C SER A 110 -18.16 6.37 20.35
#